data_AF-A0A8C7XUG4-F1
#
_entry.id   AF-A0A8C7XUG4-F1
#
_cell.length_a   1.000
_cell.length_b   1.000
_cell.length_c   1.000
_cell.angle_alpha   90.00
_cell.angle_beta   90.00
_cell.angle_gamma   90.00
#
_symmetry.space_group_name_H-M   'P 1'
#
loop_
_entity.id
_entity.type
_entity.pdbx_description
1 polymer ?
#
loop_
_entity_poly.entity_id
_entity_poly.type
_entity_poly.pdbx_seq_one_letter_code
_entity_poly.pdbx_strand_id
1 'polypeptide(L)'
;QLQSKYPHRLVVLGFPCNQFGYQENCTNAEILNSLQHVRPGNGFKPNFTIFEKCDVNGVNTHPVFAYLKDKLPYPDDNPNVAWNFEKFLIAPEGEPFKRYSRNFPTIDIEPDIQRLLRLTKT
;
A
#
# COMPACT_ATOMS: atom_id res chain seq x y z
N GLN A 1 5.85 10.54 5.02
CA GLN A 1 7.19 10.52 5.65
C GLN A 1 8.18 9.69 4.83
N LEU A 2 8.01 8.37 4.69
CA LEU A 2 8.93 7.52 3.90
C LEU A 2 9.14 8.00 2.45
N GLN A 3 8.06 8.33 1.73
CA GLN A 3 8.13 8.89 0.37
C GLN A 3 9.02 10.15 0.29
N SER A 4 8.96 11.02 1.30
CA SER A 4 9.78 12.24 1.37
C SER A 4 11.23 11.95 1.75
N LYS A 5 11.46 10.91 2.58
CA LYS A 5 12.78 10.53 3.08
C LYS A 5 13.66 9.88 2.01
N TYR A 6 13.04 9.19 1.05
CA TYR A 6 13.72 8.49 -0.04
C TYR A 6 13.23 8.99 -1.41
N PRO A 7 13.42 10.28 -1.72
CA PRO A 7 12.95 10.84 -2.99
C PRO A 7 13.62 10.11 -4.16
N HIS A 8 12.83 9.77 -5.19
CA HIS A 8 13.27 9.03 -6.39
C HIS A 8 13.84 7.62 -6.17
N ARG A 9 13.91 7.15 -4.92
CA ARG A 9 14.44 5.84 -4.55
C ARG A 9 13.38 4.92 -3.98
N LEU A 10 12.31 5.51 -3.43
CA LEU A 10 11.11 4.81 -3.01
C LEU A 10 9.90 5.43 -3.72
N VAL A 11 9.01 4.60 -4.21
CA VAL A 11 7.70 5.01 -4.71
C VAL A 11 6.64 4.35 -3.85
N VAL A 12 5.81 5.16 -3.20
CA VAL A 12 4.65 4.71 -2.44
C VAL A 12 3.43 4.80 -3.34
N LEU A 13 2.62 3.75 -3.34
CA LEU A 13 1.41 3.62 -4.14
C LEU A 13 0.25 3.28 -3.23
N GLY A 14 -0.82 4.08 -3.26
CA GLY A 14 -2.04 3.85 -2.49
C GLY A 14 -3.17 3.34 -3.39
N PHE A 15 -3.81 2.25 -2.97
CA PHE A 15 -4.97 1.66 -3.64
C PHE A 15 -6.17 1.71 -2.69
N PRO A 16 -7.08 2.68 -2.86
CA PRO A 16 -8.32 2.72 -2.09
C PRO A 16 -9.15 1.45 -2.31
N CYS A 17 -9.78 0.94 -1.27
CA CYS A 17 -10.59 -0.29 -1.31
C CYS A 17 -11.68 -0.24 -0.25
N ASN A 18 -12.91 -0.66 -0.60
CA ASN A 18 -14.05 -0.60 0.31
C ASN A 18 -14.44 -1.96 0.91
N GLN A 19 -13.66 -3.01 0.68
CA GLN A 19 -13.99 -4.39 1.10
C GLN A 19 -13.86 -4.63 2.62
N PHE A 20 -13.26 -3.69 3.35
CA PHE A 20 -12.91 -3.86 4.77
C PHE A 20 -13.72 -2.92 5.65
N GLY A 21 -14.85 -3.42 6.17
CA GLY A 21 -15.73 -2.66 7.06
C GLY A 21 -16.31 -1.39 6.42
N TYR A 22 -16.38 -1.34 5.09
CA TYR A 22 -16.87 -0.18 4.33
C TYR A 22 -16.20 1.14 4.73
N GLN A 23 -14.88 1.13 4.95
CA GLN A 23 -14.15 2.31 5.43
C GLN A 23 -13.76 3.31 4.33
N GLU A 24 -14.02 3.00 3.05
CA GLU A 24 -13.73 3.84 1.88
C GLU A 24 -14.99 4.03 1.00
N ASN A 25 -16.06 4.55 1.63
CA ASN A 25 -17.35 4.78 0.98
C ASN A 25 -17.33 5.93 -0.03
N CYS A 26 -16.31 6.80 0.03
CA CYS A 26 -16.12 7.89 -0.91
C CYS A 26 -15.99 7.38 -2.35
N THR A 27 -16.50 8.14 -3.31
CA THR A 27 -16.20 7.96 -4.73
C THR A 27 -14.75 8.35 -5.03
N ASN A 28 -14.21 7.95 -6.18
CA ASN A 28 -12.84 8.33 -6.59
C ASN A 28 -12.59 9.85 -6.51
N ALA A 29 -13.61 10.66 -6.86
CA ALA A 29 -13.53 12.12 -6.83
C ALA A 29 -13.53 12.72 -5.41
N GLU A 30 -14.03 11.98 -4.42
CA GLU A 30 -14.21 12.45 -3.04
C GLU A 30 -13.06 12.07 -2.11
N ILE A 31 -12.30 11.02 -2.44
CA ILE A 31 -11.25 10.47 -1.55
C ILE A 31 -10.26 11.56 -1.12
N LEU A 32 -9.73 12.35 -2.06
CA LEU A 32 -8.76 13.40 -1.73
C LEU A 32 -9.38 14.52 -0.87
N ASN A 33 -10.65 14.86 -1.10
CA ASN A 33 -11.36 15.83 -0.27
C ASN A 33 -11.54 15.29 1.16
N SER A 34 -11.90 14.01 1.31
CA SER A 34 -12.02 13.35 2.62
C SER A 34 -10.69 13.36 3.38
N LEU A 35 -9.59 13.01 2.72
CA LEU A 35 -8.26 13.05 3.32
C LEU A 35 -7.86 14.47 3.76
N GLN A 36 -8.17 15.48 2.94
CA GLN A 36 -7.80 16.86 3.18
C GLN A 36 -8.65 17.54 4.27
N HIS A 37 -9.94 17.22 4.34
CA HIS A 37 -10.91 17.99 5.14
C HIS A 37 -11.52 17.21 6.30
N VAL A 38 -11.55 15.87 6.25
CA VAL A 38 -12.25 15.04 7.23
C VAL A 38 -11.27 14.23 8.07
N ARG A 39 -10.57 13.26 7.47
CA ARG A 39 -9.59 12.43 8.15
C ARG A 39 -8.53 11.95 7.15
N PRO A 40 -7.24 12.26 7.35
CA PRO A 40 -6.64 12.94 8.51
C PRO A 40 -7.10 14.39 8.75
N GLY A 41 -7.61 15.06 7.72
CA GLY A 41 -8.06 16.45 7.83
C GLY A 41 -6.88 17.43 7.88
N ASN A 42 -7.15 18.65 8.36
CA ASN A 42 -6.13 19.70 8.56
C ASN A 42 -5.28 20.02 7.32
N GLY A 43 -5.88 19.94 6.13
CA GLY A 43 -5.17 20.24 4.89
C GLY A 43 -4.20 19.14 4.46
N PHE A 44 -4.28 17.95 5.06
CA PHE A 44 -3.43 16.82 4.70
C PHE A 44 -3.57 16.49 3.21
N LYS A 45 -2.44 16.34 2.53
CA LYS A 45 -2.38 15.88 1.14
C LYS A 45 -1.38 14.74 1.05
N PRO A 46 -1.77 13.57 0.51
CA PRO A 46 -0.81 12.51 0.25
C PRO A 46 0.23 13.03 -0.74
N ASN A 47 1.51 12.79 -0.45
CA ASN A 47 2.61 13.15 -1.33
C ASN A 47 3.05 11.98 -2.22
N PHE A 48 2.15 11.04 -2.43
CA PHE A 48 2.36 9.80 -3.17
C PHE A 48 1.11 9.50 -4.00
N THR A 49 1.26 8.63 -5.00
CA THR A 49 0.19 8.32 -5.95
C THR A 49 -0.95 7.57 -5.26
N ILE A 50 -2.16 8.05 -5.48
CA ILE A 50 -3.40 7.33 -5.14
C ILE A 50 -4.05 6.91 -6.46
N PHE A 51 -4.33 5.62 -6.61
CA PHE A 51 -5.06 5.08 -7.76
C PHE A 51 -6.58 5.15 -7.56
N GLU A 52 -7.33 4.79 -8.60
CA GLU A 52 -8.76 4.54 -8.46
C GLU A 52 -9.04 3.39 -7.49
N LYS A 53 -10.22 3.46 -6.87
CA LYS A 53 -10.72 2.42 -5.98
C LYS A 53 -10.85 1.10 -6.71
N CYS A 54 -10.35 0.03 -6.10
CA CYS A 54 -10.41 -1.32 -6.67
C CYS A 54 -10.64 -2.38 -5.59
N ASP A 55 -11.05 -3.57 -6.02
CA ASP A 55 -11.14 -4.75 -5.16
C ASP A 55 -9.77 -5.42 -5.05
N VAL A 56 -9.40 -5.86 -3.85
CA VAL A 56 -8.13 -6.54 -3.58
C VAL A 56 -8.33 -8.03 -3.27
N ASN A 57 -9.59 -8.44 -3.05
CA ASN A 57 -10.02 -9.82 -2.81
C ASN A 57 -11.25 -10.18 -3.66
N GLY A 58 -11.51 -11.49 -3.78
CA GLY A 58 -12.67 -12.03 -4.49
C GLY A 58 -12.51 -12.06 -6.02
N VAL A 59 -13.62 -12.33 -6.71
CA VAL A 59 -13.66 -12.56 -8.16
C VAL A 59 -13.25 -11.34 -8.99
N ASN A 60 -13.43 -10.13 -8.44
CA ASN A 60 -13.07 -8.87 -9.10
C ASN A 60 -11.71 -8.33 -8.64
N THR A 61 -10.88 -9.15 -7.98
CA THR A 61 -9.55 -8.73 -7.49
C THR A 61 -8.75 -8.10 -8.63
N HIS A 62 -8.22 -6.90 -8.38
CA HIS A 62 -7.34 -6.24 -9.31
C HIS A 62 -6.07 -7.09 -9.55
N PRO A 63 -5.60 -7.26 -10.80
CA PRO A 63 -4.52 -8.20 -11.15
C PRO A 63 -3.24 -8.04 -10.33
N VAL A 64 -2.87 -6.80 -9.97
CA VAL A 64 -1.71 -6.53 -9.10
C VAL A 64 -1.85 -7.22 -7.75
N PHE A 65 -3.03 -7.18 -7.11
CA PHE A 65 -3.24 -7.84 -5.82
C PHE A 65 -3.35 -9.36 -5.96
N ALA A 66 -3.91 -9.86 -7.07
CA ALA A 66 -3.87 -11.30 -7.34
C ALA A 66 -2.42 -11.81 -7.41
N TYR A 67 -1.58 -11.11 -8.16
CA TYR A 67 -0.14 -11.41 -8.28
C TYR A 67 0.60 -11.31 -6.94
N LEU A 68 0.41 -10.21 -6.20
CA LEU A 68 1.11 -9.99 -4.94
C LEU A 68 0.71 -11.01 -3.85
N LYS A 69 -0.56 -11.39 -3.77
CA LYS A 69 -1.03 -12.41 -2.82
C LYS A 69 -0.51 -13.81 -3.15
N ASP A 70 -0.39 -14.14 -4.44
CA ASP A 70 0.22 -15.40 -4.91
C ASP A 70 1.70 -15.48 -4.53
N LYS A 71 2.46 -14.40 -4.77
CA LYS A 71 3.90 -14.36 -4.47
C LYS A 71 4.23 -14.21 -2.99
N LEU A 72 3.36 -13.56 -2.22
CA LEU A 72 3.55 -13.28 -0.80
C LEU A 72 2.31 -13.71 0.00
N PRO A 73 2.10 -15.04 0.20
CA PRO A 73 0.90 -15.54 0.86
C PRO A 73 0.89 -15.26 2.37
N TYR A 74 2.06 -15.19 3.01
CA TYR A 74 2.24 -14.82 4.43
C TYR A 74 2.22 -13.31 4.59
N PRO A 75 1.74 -12.74 5.72
CA PRO A 75 1.93 -13.24 7.08
C PRO A 75 0.79 -14.10 7.65
N ASP A 76 -0.34 -14.19 6.97
CA ASP A 76 -1.53 -14.88 7.46
C ASP A 76 -1.69 -16.25 6.78
N ASP A 77 -2.41 -17.18 7.41
CA ASP A 77 -2.72 -18.50 6.81
C ASP A 77 -3.63 -18.39 5.57
N ASN A 78 -4.37 -17.28 5.49
CA ASN A 78 -5.19 -16.95 4.33
C ASN A 78 -4.44 -15.93 3.45
N PRO A 79 -4.19 -16.22 2.17
CA PRO A 79 -3.46 -15.32 1.30
C PRO A 79 -4.24 -14.04 0.97
N ASN A 80 -5.55 -13.97 1.22
CA ASN A 80 -6.33 -12.74 1.07
C ASN A 80 -5.79 -11.60 1.94
N VAL A 81 -5.94 -10.37 1.45
CA VAL A 81 -5.71 -9.18 2.28
C VAL A 81 -6.72 -9.21 3.41
N ALA A 82 -6.26 -9.22 4.66
CA ALA A 82 -7.10 -9.37 5.84
C ALA A 82 -7.80 -8.07 6.23
N TRP A 83 -7.20 -6.90 5.95
CA TRP A 83 -7.77 -5.60 6.29
C TRP A 83 -7.13 -4.41 5.54
N ASN A 84 -7.66 -3.22 5.79
CA ASN A 84 -7.04 -1.95 5.41
C ASN A 84 -5.60 -1.85 5.92
N PHE A 85 -4.75 -1.19 5.12
CA PHE A 85 -3.35 -0.93 5.43
C PHE A 85 -2.46 -2.17 5.55
N GLU A 86 -2.71 -3.25 4.82
CA GLU A 86 -1.61 -4.17 4.50
C GLU A 86 -0.62 -3.55 3.53
N LYS A 87 0.63 -4.00 3.57
CA LYS A 87 1.71 -3.42 2.78
C LYS A 87 2.47 -4.51 2.05
N PHE A 88 2.84 -4.23 0.80
CA PHE A 88 3.70 -5.07 -0.01
C PHE A 88 4.92 -4.23 -0.37
N LEU A 89 6.11 -4.76 -0.10
CA LEU A 89 7.37 -4.17 -0.51
C LEU A 89 7.87 -4.93 -1.74
N ILE A 90 8.15 -4.18 -2.80
CA ILE A 90 8.63 -4.69 -4.08
C ILE A 90 10.08 -4.23 -4.24
N ALA A 91 10.94 -5.14 -4.68
CA ALA A 91 12.33 -4.85 -4.99
C ALA A 91 12.47 -4.00 -6.27
N PRO A 92 13.57 -3.27 -6.47
CA PRO A 92 13.75 -2.39 -7.62
C PRO A 92 13.64 -3.06 -8.99
N GLU A 93 13.93 -4.37 -9.06
CA GLU A 93 13.78 -5.19 -10.26
C GLU A 93 12.33 -5.64 -10.52
N GLY A 94 11.38 -5.25 -9.67
CA GLY A 94 9.95 -5.59 -9.79
C GLY A 94 9.54 -6.85 -9.02
N GLU A 95 10.48 -7.54 -8.38
CA GLU A 95 10.21 -8.77 -7.63
C GLU A 95 9.56 -8.48 -6.26
N PRO A 96 8.45 -9.15 -5.89
CA PRO A 96 7.86 -9.03 -4.56
C PRO A 96 8.85 -9.48 -3.48
N PHE A 97 9.18 -8.59 -2.54
CA PHE A 97 10.17 -8.85 -1.49
C PHE A 97 9.52 -9.34 -0.20
N LYS A 98 8.51 -8.62 0.30
CA LYS A 98 7.88 -8.93 1.60
C LYS A 98 6.50 -8.31 1.74
N ARG A 99 5.60 -9.01 2.42
CA ARG A 99 4.27 -8.52 2.82
C ARG A 99 4.24 -8.28 4.33
N TYR A 100 3.52 -7.25 4.75
CA TYR A 100 3.40 -6.81 6.13
C TYR A 100 1.92 -6.68 6.50
N SER A 101 1.56 -7.19 7.68
CA SER A 101 0.18 -7.18 8.15
C SER A 101 -0.33 -5.77 8.43
N ARG A 102 -1.65 -5.64 8.57
CA ARG A 102 -2.31 -4.37 8.91
C ARG A 102 -1.75 -3.69 10.16
N ASN A 103 -1.31 -4.48 11.14
CA ASN A 103 -0.84 -4.01 12.45
C ASN A 103 0.66 -3.66 12.44
N PHE A 104 1.41 -4.07 11.40
CA PHE A 104 2.82 -3.74 11.28
C PHE A 104 2.97 -2.25 10.95
N PRO A 105 3.64 -1.43 11.79
CA PRO A 105 3.74 0.00 11.54
C PRO A 105 4.48 0.29 10.23
N THR A 106 3.91 1.15 9.38
CA THR A 106 4.50 1.46 8.06
C THR A 106 5.93 1.99 8.17
N ILE A 107 6.24 2.75 9.22
CA ILE A 107 7.59 3.30 9.44
C ILE A 107 8.62 2.20 9.74
N ASP A 108 8.21 1.08 10.34
CA ASP A 108 9.10 -0.03 10.68
C ASP A 108 9.47 -0.89 9.47
N ILE A 109 8.93 -0.57 8.28
CA ILE A 109 9.35 -1.14 7.00
C ILE A 109 10.68 -0.51 6.54
N GLU A 110 11.07 0.64 7.11
CA GLU A 110 12.26 1.38 6.71
C GLU A 110 13.56 0.56 6.67
N PRO A 111 13.89 -0.31 7.65
CA PRO A 111 15.11 -1.12 7.58
C PRO A 111 15.15 -2.06 6.36
N ASP A 112 14.01 -2.62 5.97
CA ASP A 112 13.87 -3.47 4.77
C ASP A 112 14.01 -2.63 3.49
N ILE A 113 13.43 -1.42 3.45
CA ILE A 113 13.64 -0.45 2.36
C ILE A 113 15.14 -0.12 2.21
N GLN A 114 15.79 0.25 3.31
CA GLN A 114 17.22 0.56 3.29
C GLN A 114 18.07 -0.63 2.84
N ARG A 115 17.67 -1.86 3.19
CA ARG A 115 18.33 -3.08 2.72
C ARG A 115 18.26 -3.19 1.21
N LEU A 116 17.08 -3.06 0.62
CA LEU A 116 16.91 -3.13 -0.84
C LEU A 116 17.68 -2.03 -1.56
N LEU A 117 17.64 -0.80 -1.02
CA LEU A 117 18.37 0.35 -1.56
C LEU A 117 19.90 0.21 -1.54
N ARG A 118 20.45 -0.65 -0.67
CA ARG A 118 21.90 -0.96 -0.65
C ARG A 118 22.29 -2.04 -1.65
N LEU A 119 21.35 -2.93 -2.01
CA LEU A 119 21.60 -4.05 -2.92
C LEU A 119 21.54 -3.62 -4.39
N THR A 120 20.77 -2.58 -4.71
CA THR A 120 20.86 -1.90 -5.99
C THR A 120 22.18 -1.15 -6.10
N LYS A 121 23.17 -1.78 -6.73
CA LYS A 121 24.35 -1.08 -7.23
C LYS A 121 23.89 -0.18 -8.38
N THR A 122 24.07 1.13 -8.22
CA THR A 122 24.05 2.09 -9.34
C THR A 122 25.09 1.72 -10.38
#